data_AF-A0A9W8BFC5-F1
#
_entry.id   AF-A0A9W8BFC5-F1
#
_cell.length_a   1.000
_cell.length_b   1.000
_cell.length_c   1.000
_cell.angle_alpha   90.00
_cell.angle_beta   90.00
_cell.angle_gamma   90.00
#
_symmetry.space_group_name_H-M   'P 1'
#
loop_
_entity.id
_entity.type
_entity.pdbx_description
1 polymer ?
#
loop_
_entity_poly.entity_id
_entity_poly.type
_entity_poly.pdbx_seq_one_letter_code
_entity_poly.pdbx_strand_id
1 'polypeptide(L)'
;MSAPSADPYANRSLVSESTQQSLVLCRAILSNPSTDAATRVICLGKIVSHLDSLPNVRAFDATSKGRSIYRKQNIPSSENSPKPSLDRPSESRTTELPCGLMQILLDRALVLKDLALAYRQIGNAQSSACSLDRVVSLLESLIHAAPQSSNARTTAQSALLDALNDWASIEQSLGRSAKAEKIRTRASKAASGLEIQKQCT
;
A
#
# COMPACT_ATOMS: atom_id res chain seq x y z
N MET A 1 26.51 -13.02 41.04
CA MET A 1 25.90 -11.72 40.70
C MET A 1 25.75 -11.68 39.19
N SER A 2 24.57 -11.97 38.66
CA SER A 2 24.32 -12.04 37.22
C SER A 2 23.91 -10.65 36.72
N ALA A 3 24.59 -10.16 35.68
CA ALA A 3 24.28 -8.88 35.06
C ALA A 3 22.92 -8.95 34.33
N PRO A 4 22.11 -7.88 34.34
CA PRO A 4 20.88 -7.82 33.57
C PRO A 4 21.22 -7.80 32.07
N SER A 5 20.72 -8.81 31.36
CA SER A 5 20.71 -8.89 29.89
C SER A 5 19.89 -7.71 29.35
N ALA A 6 20.58 -6.70 28.81
CA ALA A 6 19.94 -5.61 28.09
C ALA A 6 19.41 -6.14 26.76
N ASP A 7 18.11 -6.37 26.70
CA ASP A 7 17.39 -6.77 25.49
C ASP A 7 17.46 -5.62 24.46
N PRO A 8 18.18 -5.73 23.33
CA PRO A 8 18.33 -4.64 22.37
C PRO A 8 17.03 -4.35 21.59
N TYR A 9 15.96 -5.12 21.86
CA TYR A 9 14.63 -4.98 21.28
C TYR A 9 13.59 -4.45 22.27
N ALA A 10 14.00 -3.93 23.43
CA ALA A 10 13.10 -3.19 24.31
C ALA A 10 12.58 -1.94 23.56
N ASN A 11 11.44 -2.12 22.90
CA ASN A 11 10.63 -1.15 22.17
C ASN A 11 10.41 0.11 23.02
N ARG A 12 11.36 1.04 23.01
CA ARG A 12 11.08 2.43 23.35
C ARG A 12 10.04 2.89 22.36
N SER A 13 8.87 3.28 22.86
CA SER A 13 7.81 3.89 22.07
C SER A 13 8.41 4.95 21.16
N LEU A 14 8.56 4.62 19.87
CA LEU A 14 9.12 5.50 18.82
C LEU A 14 8.18 6.68 18.52
N VAL A 15 7.07 6.77 19.24
CA VAL A 15 6.00 7.73 19.04
C VAL A 15 5.89 8.57 20.30
N SER A 16 5.98 9.89 20.15
CA SER A 16 5.76 10.82 21.26
C SER A 16 4.36 10.61 21.86
N GLU A 17 4.24 10.78 23.18
CA GLU A 17 2.98 10.60 23.90
C GLU A 17 1.86 11.49 23.32
N SER A 18 2.20 12.72 22.92
CA SER A 18 1.27 13.64 22.24
C SER A 18 0.76 13.09 20.90
N THR A 19 1.59 12.38 20.15
CA THR A 19 1.17 11.74 18.88
C THR A 19 0.26 10.55 19.16
N GLN A 20 0.55 9.75 20.19
CA GLN A 20 -0.30 8.63 20.57
C GLN A 20 -1.68 9.10 21.03
N GLN A 21 -1.74 10.13 21.87
CA GLN A 21 -3.00 10.76 22.29
C GLN A 21 -3.78 11.33 21.10
N SER A 22 -3.11 12.00 20.16
CA SER A 22 -3.76 12.51 18.94
C SER A 22 -4.35 11.38 18.08
N LEU A 23 -3.70 10.22 17.98
CA LEU A 23 -4.21 9.07 17.22
C LEU A 23 -5.41 8.42 17.90
N VAL A 24 -5.37 8.28 19.23
CA VAL A 24 -6.50 7.80 20.03
C VAL A 24 -7.72 8.68 19.81
N LEU A 25 -7.54 10.01 19.86
CA LEU A 25 -8.62 10.95 19.61
C LEU A 25 -9.17 10.85 18.18
N CYS A 26 -8.30 10.78 17.17
CA CYS A 26 -8.74 10.61 15.78
C CYS A 26 -9.56 9.32 15.59
N ARG A 27 -9.13 8.21 16.20
CA ARG A 27 -9.87 6.94 16.14
C ARG A 27 -11.22 7.05 16.84
N ALA A 28 -11.28 7.65 18.03
CA ALA A 28 -12.54 7.86 18.75
C ALA A 28 -13.55 8.69 17.93
N ILE A 29 -13.07 9.76 17.27
CA ILE A 29 -13.90 10.56 16.36
C ILE A 29 -14.39 9.72 15.17
N LEU A 30 -13.52 8.90 14.56
CA LEU A 30 -13.88 8.06 13.41
C LEU A 30 -14.84 6.91 13.77
N SER A 31 -14.84 6.45 15.02
CA SER A 31 -15.78 5.45 15.53
C SER A 31 -17.20 5.98 15.70
N ASN A 32 -17.39 7.31 15.74
CA ASN A 32 -18.72 7.90 15.80
C ASN A 32 -19.34 7.95 14.37
N PRO A 33 -20.46 7.25 14.11
CA PRO A 33 -21.11 7.25 12.80
C PRO A 33 -21.71 8.61 12.41
N SER A 34 -21.93 9.53 13.36
CA SER A 34 -22.41 10.88 13.07
C SER A 34 -21.32 11.87 12.68
N THR A 35 -20.05 11.46 12.69
CA THR A 35 -18.93 12.31 12.28
C THR A 35 -19.04 12.64 10.80
N ASP A 36 -19.06 13.93 10.49
CA ASP A 36 -19.18 14.44 9.13
C ASP A 36 -17.94 14.13 8.28
N ALA A 37 -18.12 14.11 6.96
CA ALA A 37 -17.08 13.73 6.01
C ALA A 37 -15.82 14.64 6.07
N ALA A 38 -15.96 15.94 6.35
CA ALA A 38 -14.81 16.84 6.43
C ALA A 38 -13.96 16.54 7.68
N THR A 39 -14.60 16.31 8.83
CA THR A 39 -13.91 15.88 10.05
C THR A 39 -13.23 14.51 9.84
N ARG A 40 -13.88 13.59 9.11
CA ARG A 40 -13.26 12.30 8.74
C ARG A 40 -12.00 12.49 7.90
N VAL A 41 -12.01 13.37 6.90
CA VAL A 41 -10.82 13.69 6.08
C VAL A 41 -9.67 14.18 6.97
N ILE A 42 -9.92 15.09 7.92
CA ILE A 42 -8.89 15.61 8.82
C ILE A 42 -8.30 14.50 9.69
N CYS A 43 -9.15 13.67 10.31
CA CYS A 43 -8.71 12.60 11.20
C CYS A 43 -7.93 11.51 10.43
N LEU A 44 -8.44 11.07 9.28
CA LEU A 44 -7.76 10.08 8.43
C LEU A 44 -6.44 10.65 7.88
N GLY A 45 -6.41 11.91 7.46
CA GLY A 45 -5.19 12.58 7.02
C GLY A 45 -4.09 12.61 8.10
N LYS A 46 -4.46 12.84 9.36
CA LYS A 46 -3.52 12.76 10.49
C LYS A 46 -2.98 11.34 10.71
N ILE A 47 -3.84 10.33 10.64
CA ILE A 47 -3.43 8.93 10.76
C ILE A 47 -2.48 8.55 9.61
N VAL A 48 -2.80 8.91 8.37
CA VAL A 48 -1.93 8.67 7.20
C VAL A 48 -0.57 9.36 7.37
N SER A 49 -0.56 10.63 7.79
CA SER A 49 0.69 11.37 8.03
C SER A 49 1.57 10.68 9.08
N HIS A 50 0.96 10.15 10.14
CA HIS A 50 1.68 9.38 11.14
C HIS A 50 2.25 8.08 10.56
N LEU A 51 1.46 7.30 9.84
CA LEU A 51 1.92 6.06 9.20
C LEU A 51 3.04 6.32 8.18
N ASP A 52 2.95 7.41 7.42
CA ASP A 52 3.97 7.88 6.47
C ASP A 52 5.29 8.28 7.17
N SER A 53 5.24 8.65 8.45
CA SER A 53 6.43 9.03 9.23
C SER A 53 7.22 7.83 9.76
N LEU A 54 6.62 6.62 9.77
CA LEU A 54 7.27 5.43 10.31
C LEU A 54 8.51 5.05 9.46
N PRO A 55 9.69 4.79 10.07
CA PRO A 55 10.93 4.52 9.34
C PRO A 55 10.80 3.34 8.37
N ASN A 56 10.13 2.27 8.82
CA ASN A 56 9.96 1.05 8.03
C ASN A 56 9.04 1.26 6.81
N VAL A 57 8.01 2.11 6.95
CA VAL A 57 7.13 2.48 5.83
C VAL A 57 7.90 3.31 4.80
N ARG A 58 8.70 4.29 5.25
CA ARG A 58 9.55 5.10 4.35
C ARG A 58 10.59 4.26 3.63
N ALA A 59 11.24 3.33 4.33
CA ALA A 59 12.18 2.40 3.73
C ALA A 59 11.51 1.53 2.65
N PHE A 60 10.32 1.00 2.94
CA PHE A 60 9.54 0.25 1.97
C PHE A 60 9.17 1.09 0.74
N ASP A 61 8.65 2.30 0.93
CA ASP A 61 8.30 3.22 -0.16
C ASP A 61 9.52 3.57 -1.04
N ALA A 62 10.72 3.72 -0.45
CA ALA A 62 11.95 3.97 -1.20
C ALA A 62 12.36 2.75 -2.06
N THR A 63 12.28 1.54 -1.50
CA THR A 63 12.63 0.30 -2.23
C THR A 63 11.64 -0.04 -3.34
N SER A 64 10.35 0.15 -3.12
CA SER A 64 9.30 -0.11 -4.11
C SER A 64 9.37 0.86 -5.29
N LYS A 65 9.62 2.15 -5.04
CA LYS A 65 9.89 3.15 -6.09
C LYS A 65 11.16 2.83 -6.88
N GLY A 66 12.23 2.39 -6.21
CA GLY A 66 13.48 1.98 -6.86
C GLY A 66 13.29 0.83 -7.85
N ARG A 67 12.53 -0.21 -7.47
CA ARG A 67 12.25 -1.36 -8.36
C ARG A 67 11.44 -0.99 -9.61
N SER A 68 10.58 0.03 -9.54
CA SER A 68 9.81 0.53 -10.69
C SER A 68 10.70 1.20 -11.75
N ILE A 69 11.78 1.88 -11.33
CA ILE A 69 12.70 2.58 -12.24
C ILE A 69 13.55 1.58 -13.04
N TYR A 70 14.06 0.52 -12.41
CA TYR A 70 14.86 -0.49 -13.10
C TYR A 70 14.04 -1.34 -14.09
N ARG A 71 12.73 -1.53 -13.87
CA ARG A 71 11.87 -2.27 -14.80
C ARG A 71 11.64 -1.55 -16.14
N LYS A 72 11.81 -0.22 -16.19
CA LYS A 72 11.67 0.55 -17.44
C LYS A 72 12.95 0.66 -18.27
N GLN A 73 14.12 0.28 -17.73
CA GLN A 73 15.40 0.41 -18.44
C GLN A 73 15.90 -0.89 -19.10
N ASN A 74 15.27 -2.04 -18.84
CA ASN A 74 15.62 -3.31 -19.49
C ASN A 74 14.70 -3.64 -20.67
N ILE A 75 14.72 -2.81 -21.71
CA ILE A 75 14.39 -3.25 -23.08
C ILE A 75 15.73 -3.43 -23.79
N PRO A 76 16.25 -4.66 -23.97
CA PRO A 76 17.47 -4.86 -24.73
C PRO A 76 17.16 -4.65 -26.22
N SER A 77 17.52 -3.47 -26.72
CA SER A 77 17.82 -3.31 -28.14
C SER A 77 19.23 -3.84 -28.40
N SER A 78 19.32 -4.66 -29.45
CA SER A 78 20.53 -5.00 -30.21
C SER A 78 21.33 -6.22 -29.76
N GLU A 79 21.30 -7.20 -30.67
CA GLU A 79 22.21 -8.33 -30.79
C GLU A 79 23.69 -7.90 -30.90
N ASN A 80 24.56 -8.85 -30.56
CA ASN A 80 26.02 -8.90 -30.77
C ASN A 80 26.91 -8.17 -29.75
N SER A 81 27.31 -8.89 -28.68
CA SER A 81 28.69 -8.90 -28.16
C SER A 81 28.90 -9.91 -27.01
N PRO A 82 30.16 -10.33 -26.74
CA PRO A 82 30.51 -11.66 -26.25
C PRO A 82 30.37 -11.87 -24.74
N LYS A 83 30.12 -13.15 -24.39
CA LYS A 83 29.96 -13.69 -23.03
C LYS A 83 31.18 -13.44 -22.14
N PRO A 84 31.04 -12.77 -20.99
CA PRO A 84 31.87 -13.00 -19.83
C PRO A 84 31.18 -14.03 -18.92
N SER A 85 31.76 -15.22 -18.85
CA SER A 85 31.49 -16.21 -17.82
C SER A 85 32.05 -15.72 -16.49
N LEU A 86 31.17 -15.37 -15.56
CA LEU A 86 31.50 -15.26 -14.14
C LEU A 86 30.30 -15.74 -13.34
N ASP A 87 30.45 -16.91 -12.72
CA ASP A 87 29.53 -17.49 -11.76
C ASP A 87 29.17 -16.46 -10.69
N ARG A 88 27.99 -15.85 -10.83
CA ARG A 88 27.37 -15.04 -9.78
C ARG A 88 26.30 -15.91 -9.13
N PRO A 89 26.41 -16.23 -7.84
CA PRO A 89 25.29 -16.81 -7.13
C PRO A 89 24.17 -15.77 -7.09
N SER A 90 23.21 -15.91 -8.00
CA SER A 90 21.92 -15.23 -7.96
C SER A 90 21.09 -15.82 -6.81
N GLU A 91 21.55 -15.58 -5.58
CA GLU A 91 20.66 -15.60 -4.42
C GLU A 91 19.77 -14.36 -4.54
N SER A 92 18.70 -14.48 -5.33
CA SER A 92 17.52 -13.65 -5.16
C SER A 92 16.92 -13.98 -3.80
N ARG A 93 17.54 -13.45 -2.73
CA ARG A 93 16.91 -13.37 -1.41
C ARG A 93 15.71 -12.47 -1.58
N THR A 94 14.57 -13.09 -1.86
CA THR A 94 13.27 -12.49 -1.61
C THR A 94 13.27 -12.20 -0.12
N THR A 95 13.68 -11.00 0.27
CA THR A 95 13.56 -10.54 1.65
C THR A 95 12.07 -10.45 1.91
N GLU A 96 11.52 -11.54 2.46
CA GLU A 96 10.13 -11.60 2.87
C GLU A 96 9.90 -10.47 3.85
N LEU A 97 8.82 -9.71 3.62
CA LEU A 97 8.45 -8.63 4.53
C LEU A 97 8.13 -9.24 5.90
N PRO A 98 8.67 -8.69 7.00
CA PRO A 98 8.26 -9.07 8.33
C PRO A 98 6.73 -8.95 8.47
N CYS A 99 6.07 -9.95 9.07
CA CYS A 99 4.61 -9.97 9.20
C CYS A 99 4.02 -8.68 9.81
N GLY A 100 4.70 -8.11 10.81
CA GLY A 100 4.29 -6.84 11.43
C GLY A 100 4.33 -5.65 10.46
N LEU A 101 5.31 -5.59 9.55
CA LEU A 101 5.39 -4.53 8.55
C LEU A 101 4.30 -4.69 7.48
N MET A 102 3.99 -5.93 7.06
CA MET A 102 2.89 -6.19 6.12
C MET A 102 1.56 -5.68 6.67
N GLN A 103 1.25 -5.96 7.94
CA GLN A 103 0.02 -5.49 8.56
C GLN A 103 -0.05 -3.96 8.59
N ILE A 104 1.04 -3.28 8.99
CA ILE A 104 1.10 -1.81 9.02
C ILE A 104 0.88 -1.21 7.62
N LEU A 105 1.48 -1.80 6.58
CA LEU A 105 1.32 -1.34 5.20
C LEU A 105 -0.11 -1.58 4.68
N LEU A 106 -0.73 -2.70 5.06
CA LEU A 106 -2.13 -2.99 4.74
C LEU A 106 -3.07 -2.00 5.44
N ASP A 107 -2.88 -1.77 6.74
CA ASP A 107 -3.66 -0.79 7.52
C ASP A 107 -3.54 0.61 6.90
N ARG A 108 -2.32 1.02 6.50
CA ARG A 108 -2.08 2.27 5.77
C ARG A 108 -2.87 2.34 4.46
N ALA A 109 -2.91 1.27 3.68
CA ALA A 109 -3.67 1.22 2.43
C ALA A 109 -5.17 1.36 2.68
N LEU A 110 -5.72 0.71 3.72
CA LEU A 110 -7.12 0.80 4.08
C LEU A 110 -7.50 2.21 4.57
N VAL A 111 -6.68 2.82 5.43
CA VAL A 111 -6.89 4.21 5.88
C VAL A 111 -6.83 5.20 4.71
N LEU A 112 -5.91 5.00 3.75
CA LEU A 112 -5.85 5.80 2.53
C LEU A 112 -7.09 5.62 1.64
N LYS A 113 -7.65 4.40 1.56
CA LYS A 113 -8.90 4.13 0.84
C LYS A 113 -10.07 4.86 1.50
N ASP A 114 -10.19 4.78 2.82
CA ASP A 114 -11.22 5.50 3.58
C ASP A 114 -11.09 7.01 3.41
N LEU A 115 -9.86 7.53 3.38
CA LEU A 115 -9.59 8.93 3.11
C LEU A 115 -10.06 9.34 1.70
N ALA A 116 -9.83 8.49 0.71
CA ALA A 116 -10.33 8.72 -0.65
C ALA A 116 -11.87 8.79 -0.70
N LEU A 117 -12.56 7.89 0.01
CA LEU A 117 -14.01 7.90 0.11
C LEU A 117 -14.52 9.17 0.82
N ALA A 118 -13.86 9.59 1.89
CA ALA A 118 -14.20 10.83 2.59
C ALA A 118 -14.00 12.07 1.68
N TYR A 119 -12.92 12.12 0.88
CA TYR A 119 -12.73 13.15 -0.14
C TYR A 119 -13.85 13.17 -1.18
N ARG A 120 -14.32 11.99 -1.62
CA ARG A 120 -15.44 11.87 -2.55
C ARG A 120 -16.74 12.41 -1.95
N GLN A 121 -17.01 12.12 -0.67
CA GLN A 121 -18.20 12.60 0.04
C GLN A 121 -18.27 14.12 0.15
N ILE A 122 -17.12 14.80 0.29
CA ILE A 122 -17.06 16.27 0.28
C ILE A 122 -16.95 16.88 -1.13
N GLY A 123 -17.13 16.08 -2.19
CA GLY A 123 -17.07 16.53 -3.58
C GLY A 123 -15.66 16.76 -4.14
N ASN A 124 -14.59 16.42 -3.39
CA ASN A 124 -13.21 16.58 -3.83
C ASN A 124 -12.72 15.33 -4.61
N ALA A 125 -13.29 15.15 -5.80
CA ALA A 125 -13.00 14.00 -6.67
C ALA A 125 -11.51 13.89 -7.07
N GLN A 126 -10.81 15.02 -7.24
CA GLN A 126 -9.39 15.01 -7.58
C GLN A 126 -8.52 14.44 -6.45
N SER A 127 -8.75 14.87 -5.20
CA SER A 127 -8.00 14.35 -4.04
C SER A 127 -8.35 12.89 -3.76
N SER A 128 -9.61 12.50 -4.02
CA SER A 128 -10.05 11.10 -3.98
C SER A 128 -9.28 10.24 -4.99
N ALA A 129 -9.19 10.66 -6.25
CA ALA A 129 -8.43 9.96 -7.29
C ALA A 129 -6.94 9.85 -6.96
N CYS A 130 -6.31 10.93 -6.47
CA CYS A 130 -4.91 10.91 -6.04
C CYS A 130 -4.67 9.94 -4.87
N SER A 131 -5.63 9.85 -3.93
CA SER A 131 -5.53 8.93 -2.80
C SER A 131 -5.66 7.48 -3.26
N LEU A 132 -6.57 7.17 -4.19
CA LEU A 132 -6.72 5.82 -4.75
C LEU A 132 -5.53 5.37 -5.59
N ASP A 133 -4.89 6.26 -6.35
CA ASP A 133 -3.65 5.95 -7.06
C ASP A 133 -2.53 5.49 -6.09
N ARG A 134 -2.42 6.17 -4.93
CA ARG A 134 -1.50 5.75 -3.85
C ARG A 134 -1.88 4.40 -3.26
N VAL A 135 -3.18 4.15 -3.01
CA VAL A 135 -3.67 2.86 -2.49
C VAL A 135 -3.31 1.72 -3.44
N VAL A 136 -3.62 1.87 -4.73
CA VAL A 136 -3.33 0.87 -5.76
C VAL A 136 -1.84 0.57 -5.83
N SER A 137 -1.00 1.61 -5.90
CA SER A 137 0.45 1.45 -5.97
C SER A 137 1.02 0.71 -4.75
N LEU A 138 0.50 1.02 -3.56
CA LEU A 138 0.91 0.38 -2.31
C LEU A 138 0.47 -1.08 -2.25
N LEU A 139 -0.78 -1.38 -2.59
CA LEU A 139 -1.33 -2.74 -2.58
C LEU A 139 -0.64 -3.63 -3.61
N GLU A 140 -0.36 -3.14 -4.82
CA GLU A 140 0.41 -3.89 -5.83
C GLU A 140 1.83 -4.21 -5.33
N SER A 141 2.49 -3.24 -4.69
CA SER A 141 3.82 -3.45 -4.10
C SER A 141 3.77 -4.49 -2.96
N LEU A 142 2.73 -4.45 -2.13
CA LEU A 142 2.53 -5.37 -1.03
C LEU A 142 2.22 -6.79 -1.53
N ILE A 143 1.34 -6.96 -2.51
CA ILE A 143 1.04 -8.27 -3.11
C ILE A 143 2.29 -8.91 -3.72
N HIS A 144 3.15 -8.11 -4.35
CA HIS A 144 4.38 -8.61 -4.94
C HIS A 144 5.41 -9.06 -3.88
N ALA A 145 5.45 -8.38 -2.74
CA ALA A 145 6.40 -8.67 -1.67
C ALA A 145 5.89 -9.67 -0.62
N ALA A 146 4.57 -9.93 -0.57
CA ALA A 146 3.95 -10.84 0.37
C ALA A 146 4.03 -12.31 -0.10
N PRO A 147 4.29 -13.27 0.80
CA PRO A 147 4.20 -14.71 0.50
C PRO A 147 2.83 -15.09 -0.07
N GLN A 148 2.80 -16.04 -1.01
CA GLN A 148 1.57 -16.47 -1.69
C GLN A 148 0.49 -16.99 -0.73
N SER A 149 0.91 -17.62 0.37
CA SER A 149 0.03 -18.20 1.39
C SER A 149 -0.40 -17.20 2.48
N SER A 150 0.04 -15.94 2.41
CA SER A 150 -0.26 -14.96 3.46
C SER A 150 -1.70 -14.45 3.36
N ASN A 151 -2.44 -14.48 4.47
CA ASN A 151 -3.75 -13.83 4.57
C ASN A 151 -3.71 -12.34 4.19
N ALA A 152 -2.63 -11.63 4.55
CA ALA A 152 -2.45 -10.23 4.20
C ALA A 152 -2.41 -10.01 2.69
N ARG A 153 -1.86 -10.97 1.93
CA ARG A 153 -1.86 -10.94 0.46
C ARG A 153 -3.28 -11.06 -0.09
N THR A 154 -4.06 -12.01 0.40
CA THR A 154 -5.46 -12.20 -0.02
C THR A 154 -6.30 -10.95 0.28
N THR A 155 -6.15 -10.37 1.48
CA THR A 155 -6.81 -9.12 1.85
C THR A 155 -6.34 -7.95 0.98
N ALA A 156 -5.07 -7.90 0.62
CA ALA A 156 -4.56 -6.87 -0.28
C ALA A 156 -5.08 -7.02 -1.70
N GLN A 157 -5.25 -8.25 -2.21
CA GLN A 157 -5.83 -8.50 -3.53
C GLN A 157 -7.30 -8.07 -3.59
N SER A 158 -8.11 -8.39 -2.57
CA SER A 158 -9.51 -7.94 -2.51
C SER A 158 -9.59 -6.41 -2.39
N ALA A 159 -8.79 -5.81 -1.52
CA ALA A 159 -8.73 -4.36 -1.36
C ALA A 159 -8.27 -3.65 -2.66
N LEU A 160 -7.36 -4.27 -3.42
CA LEU A 160 -6.88 -3.75 -4.70
C LEU A 160 -8.01 -3.72 -5.73
N LEU A 161 -8.80 -4.79 -5.82
CA LEU A 161 -9.94 -4.85 -6.74
C LEU A 161 -10.96 -3.75 -6.44
N ASP A 162 -11.32 -3.58 -5.17
CA ASP A 162 -12.24 -2.51 -4.76
C ASP A 162 -11.69 -1.12 -5.10
N ALA A 163 -10.41 -0.87 -4.77
CA ALA A 163 -9.77 0.42 -5.03
C ALA A 163 -9.70 0.75 -6.52
N LEU A 164 -9.46 -0.25 -7.38
CA LEU A 164 -9.49 -0.07 -8.84
C LEU A 164 -10.90 0.27 -9.34
N ASN A 165 -11.94 -0.39 -8.82
CA ASN A 165 -13.33 -0.11 -9.19
C ASN A 165 -13.76 1.30 -8.76
N ASP A 166 -13.45 1.70 -7.52
CA ASP A 166 -13.69 3.05 -7.01
C ASP A 166 -12.95 4.10 -7.86
N TRP A 167 -11.69 3.82 -8.21
CA TRP A 167 -10.89 4.75 -9.00
C TRP A 167 -11.41 4.91 -10.42
N ALA A 168 -11.80 3.81 -11.07
CA ALA A 168 -12.44 3.87 -12.39
C ALA A 168 -13.75 4.68 -12.34
N SER A 169 -14.55 4.53 -11.29
CA SER A 169 -15.79 5.30 -11.10
C SER A 169 -15.51 6.81 -10.97
N ILE A 170 -14.49 7.18 -10.21
CA ILE A 170 -14.10 8.59 -10.03
C ILE A 170 -13.49 9.19 -11.30
N GLU A 171 -12.62 8.47 -11.99
CA GLU A 171 -12.05 8.98 -13.25
C GLU A 171 -13.14 9.14 -14.32
N GLN A 172 -14.16 8.27 -14.32
CA GLN A 172 -15.33 8.43 -15.16
C GLN A 172 -16.12 9.70 -14.82
N SER A 173 -16.38 9.97 -13.54
CA SER A 173 -17.12 11.18 -13.13
C SER A 173 -16.33 12.46 -13.38
N LEU A 174 -15.00 12.39 -13.43
CA LEU A 174 -14.11 13.48 -13.85
C LEU A 174 -14.01 13.65 -15.38
N GLY A 175 -14.76 12.87 -16.17
CA GLY A 175 -14.74 12.93 -17.64
C GLY A 175 -13.51 12.28 -18.30
N ARG A 176 -12.69 11.57 -17.53
CA ARG A 176 -11.45 10.92 -18.01
C ARG A 176 -11.72 9.46 -18.40
N SER A 177 -12.67 9.27 -19.31
CA SER A 177 -13.17 7.94 -19.73
C SER A 177 -12.05 6.99 -20.20
N ALA A 178 -11.09 7.48 -20.99
CA ALA A 178 -9.96 6.66 -21.45
C ALA A 178 -9.08 6.14 -20.30
N LYS A 179 -8.94 6.92 -19.22
CA LYS A 179 -8.20 6.48 -18.02
C LYS A 179 -9.03 5.51 -17.19
N ALA A 180 -10.33 5.79 -17.01
CA ALA A 180 -11.26 4.90 -16.34
C ALA A 180 -11.27 3.51 -16.98
N GLU A 181 -11.28 3.43 -18.32
CA GLU A 181 -11.30 2.16 -19.03
C GLU A 181 -10.01 1.34 -18.85
N LYS A 182 -8.84 2.00 -18.89
CA LYS A 182 -7.57 1.35 -18.56
C LYS A 182 -7.58 0.78 -17.13
N ILE A 183 -8.20 1.48 -16.18
CA ILE A 183 -8.32 1.02 -14.80
C ILE A 183 -9.29 -0.18 -14.71
N ARG A 184 -10.44 -0.15 -15.41
CA ARG A 184 -11.37 -1.30 -15.45
C ARG A 184 -10.73 -2.55 -16.03
N THR A 185 -9.93 -2.40 -17.08
CA THR A 185 -9.17 -3.54 -17.64
C THR A 185 -8.20 -4.12 -16.61
N ARG A 186 -7.55 -3.28 -15.79
CA ARG A 186 -6.70 -3.75 -14.68
C ARG A 186 -7.54 -4.45 -13.60
N ALA A 187 -8.70 -3.93 -13.24
CA ALA A 187 -9.61 -4.54 -12.27
C ALA A 187 -10.05 -5.94 -12.73
N SER A 188 -10.44 -6.10 -14.00
CA SER A 188 -10.81 -7.40 -14.58
C SER A 188 -9.67 -8.40 -14.50
N LYS A 189 -8.44 -8.00 -14.85
CA LYS A 189 -7.25 -8.87 -14.72
C LYS A 189 -6.98 -9.29 -13.28
N ALA A 190 -7.15 -8.37 -12.33
CA ALA A 190 -6.99 -8.67 -10.90
C ALA A 190 -8.07 -9.65 -10.40
N ALA A 191 -9.32 -9.48 -10.84
CA ALA A 191 -10.43 -10.37 -10.49
C ALA A 191 -10.21 -11.80 -10.99
N SER A 192 -9.81 -11.98 -12.26
CA SER A 192 -9.52 -13.31 -12.81
C SER A 192 -8.37 -14.01 -12.07
N GLY A 193 -7.34 -13.25 -11.68
CA GLY A 193 -6.25 -13.80 -10.86
C GLY A 193 -6.71 -14.30 -9.49
N LEU A 194 -7.67 -13.60 -8.86
CA LEU A 194 -8.25 -13.99 -7.57
C LEU A 194 -9.13 -15.25 -7.69
N GLU A 195 -9.91 -15.37 -8.76
CA GLU A 195 -10.78 -16.54 -9.01
C GLU A 195 -9.98 -17.82 -9.22
N ILE A 196 -8.89 -17.76 -10.01
CA ILE A 196 -7.99 -18.89 -10.22
C ILE A 196 -7.40 -19.34 -8.87
N GLN A 197 -7.00 -18.39 -8.02
CA GLN A 197 -6.42 -18.71 -6.72
C GLN A 197 -7.41 -19.43 -5.79
N LYS A 198 -8.69 -19.03 -5.80
CA LYS A 198 -9.75 -19.71 -5.02
C LYS A 198 -10.05 -21.13 -5.50
N GLN A 199 -9.82 -21.44 -6.77
CA GLN A 199 -10.03 -22.79 -7.32
C GLN A 199 -8.88 -23.75 -6.97
N CYS A 200 -7.71 -23.22 -6.56
CA CYS A 200 -6.53 -24.02 -6.26
C CYS A 200 -6.29 -24.28 -4.76
N THR A 201 -7.13 -23.73 -3.87
CA THR A 201 -7.07 -23.89 -2.40
C THR A 201 -8.21 -24.75 -1.90
#